data_AF-A0A4V3WE13-F1
#
_entry.id   AF-A0A4V3WE13-F1
#
_cell.length_a   1.000
_cell.length_b   1.000
_cell.length_c   1.000
_cell.angle_alpha   90.00
_cell.angle_beta   90.00
_cell.angle_gamma   90.00
#
_symmetry.space_group_name_H-M   'P 1'
#
loop_
_entity.id
_entity.type
_entity.pdbx_description
1 polymer ?
#
loop_
_entity_poly.entity_id
_entity_poly.type
_entity_poly.pdbx_seq_one_letter_code
_entity_poly.pdbx_strand_id
1 'polypeptide(L)'
;MVLVSLNVFAVASLLLIINSENILVVFLSVSLWGLSFGGSATLLQTALAQVLDIAIPMSATFWNLAIAVNGILLDTLGAQSIPWIIIKFLLQTAVYTRISDYLPLVE
;
A
#
# COMPACT_ATOMS: atom_id res chain seq x y z
N MET A 1 -4.76 -15.25 1.20
CA MET A 1 -5.06 -14.11 2.11
C MET A 1 -4.58 -12.78 1.55
N VAL A 2 -3.30 -12.67 1.15
CA VAL A 2 -2.75 -11.43 0.56
C VAL A 2 -3.56 -10.90 -0.65
N LEU A 3 -3.96 -11.77 -1.59
CA LEU A 3 -4.79 -11.40 -2.75
C LEU A 3 -6.15 -10.79 -2.36
N VAL A 4 -6.76 -11.27 -1.27
CA VAL A 4 -8.05 -10.73 -0.79
C VAL A 4 -7.83 -9.34 -0.20
N SER A 5 -6.80 -9.15 0.63
CA SER A 5 -6.43 -7.83 1.15
C SER A 5 -6.11 -6.83 0.05
N LEU A 6 -5.38 -7.24 -1.00
CA LEU A 6 -5.09 -6.39 -2.16
C LEU A 6 -6.35 -5.99 -2.93
N ASN A 7 -7.30 -6.92 -3.09
CA ASN A 7 -8.59 -6.61 -3.72
C ASN A 7 -9.41 -5.62 -2.89
N VAL A 8 -9.50 -5.80 -1.56
CA VAL A 8 -10.21 -4.86 -0.68
C VAL A 8 -9.56 -3.47 -0.73
N PHE A 9 -8.24 -3.41 -0.77
CA PHE A 9 -7.48 -2.18 -0.90
C PHE A 9 -7.67 -1.48 -2.25
N ALA A 10 -7.77 -2.25 -3.34
CA ALA A 10 -8.09 -1.74 -4.66
C ALA A 10 -9.51 -1.13 -4.70
N VAL A 11 -10.50 -1.81 -4.11
CA VAL A 11 -11.87 -1.28 -3.98
C VAL A 11 -11.90 0.00 -3.16
N ALA A 12 -11.19 0.06 -2.03
CA ALA A 12 -11.08 1.28 -1.22
C ALA A 12 -10.48 2.45 -2.04
N SER A 13 -9.47 2.18 -2.86
CA SER A 13 -8.85 3.20 -3.72
C SER A 13 -9.80 3.66 -4.84
N LEU A 14 -10.57 2.76 -5.44
CA LEU A 14 -11.58 3.09 -6.46
C LEU A 14 -12.70 3.97 -5.88
N LEU A 15 -13.15 3.68 -4.65
CA LEU A 15 -14.15 4.51 -3.97
C LEU A 15 -13.66 5.95 -3.78
N LEU A 16 -12.39 6.13 -3.43
CA LEU A 16 -11.77 7.46 -3.32
C LEU A 16 -11.62 8.17 -4.67
N ILE A 17 -11.40 7.43 -5.77
CA ILE A 17 -11.38 8.02 -7.12
C ILE A 17 -12.77 8.53 -7.53
N ILE A 18 -13.82 7.77 -7.21
CA ILE A 18 -15.18 8.08 -7.67
C ILE A 18 -15.75 9.29 -6.94
N ASN A 19 -15.56 9.40 -5.62
CA ASN A 19 -16.15 10.50 -4.86
C ASN A 19 -15.38 10.80 -3.55
N SER A 20 -14.20 11.40 -3.67
CA SER A 20 -13.40 11.85 -2.53
C SER A 20 -13.98 13.05 -1.77
N GLU A 21 -15.01 13.72 -2.31
CA GLU A 21 -15.63 14.90 -1.69
C GLU A 21 -16.72 14.52 -0.66
N ASN A 22 -17.27 13.30 -0.75
CA ASN A 22 -18.26 12.81 0.19
C ASN A 22 -17.61 12.16 1.41
N ILE A 23 -17.85 12.73 2.59
CA ILE A 23 -17.26 12.27 3.85
C ILE A 23 -17.59 10.80 4.18
N LEU A 24 -18.77 10.31 3.80
CA LEU A 24 -19.17 8.91 4.02
C LEU A 24 -18.31 7.95 3.18
N VAL A 25 -18.02 8.32 1.93
CA VAL A 25 -17.18 7.53 1.03
C VAL A 25 -15.76 7.47 1.57
N VAL A 26 -15.24 8.58 2.10
CA VAL A 26 -13.93 8.62 2.74
C VAL A 26 -13.89 7.71 3.96
N PHE A 27 -14.87 7.80 4.87
CA PHE A 27 -14.91 6.94 6.06
C PHE A 27 -14.99 5.45 5.73
N LEU A 28 -15.82 5.07 4.74
CA LEU A 28 -15.90 3.68 4.28
C LEU A 28 -14.57 3.22 3.67
N SER A 29 -13.96 4.05 2.83
CA SER A 29 -12.68 3.73 2.19
C SER A 29 -11.55 3.56 3.20
N VAL A 30 -11.45 4.46 4.19
CA VAL A 30 -10.46 4.38 5.28
C VAL A 30 -10.70 3.14 6.16
N SER A 31 -11.96 2.78 6.41
CA SER A 31 -12.29 1.57 7.16
C SER A 31 -11.87 0.29 6.42
N LEU A 32 -12.16 0.21 5.12
CA LEU A 32 -11.73 -0.91 4.26
C LEU A 32 -10.20 -0.99 4.14
N TRP A 33 -9.54 0.17 4.05
CA TRP A 33 -8.09 0.28 4.06
C TRP A 33 -7.49 -0.27 5.37
N GLY A 34 -8.05 0.15 6.51
CA GLY A 34 -7.65 -0.33 7.84
C GLY A 34 -7.84 -1.84 8.01
N LEU A 35 -8.92 -2.41 7.48
CA LEU A 35 -9.14 -3.87 7.49
C LEU A 35 -8.15 -4.64 6.59
N SER A 36 -7.70 -4.01 5.51
CA SER A 36 -6.75 -4.64 4.57
C SER A 36 -5.34 -4.74 5.14
N PHE A 37 -4.93 -3.74 5.95
CA PHE A 37 -3.54 -3.58 6.43
C PHE A 37 -3.37 -3.66 7.96
N GLY A 38 -4.47 -3.71 8.71
CA GLY A 38 -4.49 -3.65 10.18
C GLY A 38 -3.87 -4.89 10.82
N GLY A 39 -2.58 -4.82 11.12
CA GLY A 39 -1.82 -5.90 11.77
C GLY A 39 -0.68 -6.45 10.93
N SER A 40 -0.68 -6.23 9.61
CA SER A 40 0.41 -6.65 8.73
C SER A 40 1.72 -5.93 9.07
N ALA A 41 1.64 -4.63 9.38
CA ALA A 41 2.81 -3.84 9.76
C ALA A 41 3.45 -4.37 11.05
N THR A 42 2.65 -4.73 12.06
CA THR A 42 3.16 -5.28 13.31
C THR A 42 3.85 -6.63 13.11
N LEU A 43 3.24 -7.54 12.33
CA LEU A 43 3.84 -8.83 11.99
C LEU A 43 5.18 -8.66 11.26
N LEU A 44 5.24 -7.72 10.31
CA LEU A 44 6.47 -7.40 9.59
C LEU A 44 7.55 -6.86 10.54
N GLN A 45 7.19 -5.95 11.45
CA GLN A 45 8.13 -5.41 12.44
C GLN A 45 8.61 -6.50 13.41
N THR A 46 7.76 -7.44 13.82
CA THR A 46 8.20 -8.58 14.65
C THR A 46 9.16 -9.49 13.88
N ALA A 47 8.89 -9.78 12.61
CA ALA A 47 9.77 -10.59 11.78
C ALA A 47 11.13 -9.91 11.54
N LEU A 48 11.15 -8.62 11.17
CA LEU A 48 12.39 -7.85 10.94
C LEU A 48 13.28 -7.81 12.18
N ALA A 49 12.68 -7.62 13.37
CA ALA A 49 13.40 -7.57 14.63
C ALA A 49 14.10 -8.90 14.98
N GLN A 50 13.70 -10.02 14.40
CA GLN A 50 14.33 -11.33 14.62
C GLN A 50 15.48 -11.62 13.65
N VAL A 51 15.60 -10.88 12.55
CA VAL A 51 16.62 -11.14 11.51
C VAL A 51 17.92 -10.44 11.85
N LEU A 52 17.89 -9.11 12.01
CA LEU A 52 19.07 -8.24 12.20
C LEU A 52 18.66 -6.96 12.95
N ASP A 53 19.51 -6.48 13.87
CA ASP A 53 19.24 -5.26 14.67
C ASP A 53 19.04 -3.99 13.81
N ILE A 54 19.66 -3.94 12.63
CA ILE A 54 19.56 -2.80 11.70
C ILE A 54 18.25 -2.81 10.87
N ALA A 55 17.51 -3.91 10.82
CA ALA A 55 16.38 -4.08 9.90
C ALA A 55 15.19 -3.14 10.22
N ILE A 56 14.89 -2.94 11.50
CA ILE A 56 13.83 -2.04 11.96
C ILE A 56 14.11 -0.57 11.61
N PRO A 57 15.29 0.01 11.94
CA PRO A 57 15.59 1.39 11.54
C PRO A 57 15.72 1.57 10.02
N MET A 58 16.16 0.54 9.27
CA MET A 58 16.13 0.57 7.81
C MET A 58 14.69 0.65 7.27
N SER A 59 13.79 -0.20 7.79
CA SER A 59 12.35 -0.18 7.47
C SER A 59 11.73 1.20 7.76
N ALA A 60 12.04 1.79 8.92
CA ALA A 60 11.57 3.14 9.27
C ALA A 60 12.07 4.20 8.27
N THR A 61 13.33 4.12 7.83
CA THR A 61 13.88 5.02 6.80
C THR A 61 13.11 4.91 5.49
N PHE A 62 12.82 3.69 5.02
CA PHE A 62 12.02 3.49 3.80
C PHE A 62 10.59 4.04 3.93
N TRP A 63 9.95 3.83 5.08
CA TRP A 63 8.62 4.40 5.34
C TRP A 63 8.65 5.93 5.33
N ASN A 64 9.62 6.54 6.02
CA ASN A 64 9.76 7.99 6.07
C ASN A 64 10.02 8.59 4.67
N LEU A 65 10.83 7.94 3.85
CA LEU A 65 11.03 8.35 2.46
C LEU A 65 9.73 8.28 1.66
N ALA A 66 8.96 7.20 1.79
CA ALA A 66 7.67 7.08 1.12
C ALA A 66 6.72 8.21 1.55
N ILE A 67 6.63 8.52 2.85
CA ILE A 67 5.79 9.63 3.35
C ILE A 67 6.26 10.97 2.76
N ALA A 68 7.56 11.24 2.75
CA ALA A 68 8.12 12.47 2.19
C ALA A 68 7.79 12.62 0.69
N VAL A 69 7.96 11.55 -0.10
CA VAL A 69 7.62 11.55 -1.52
C VAL A 69 6.12 11.78 -1.74
N ASN A 70 5.26 11.16 -0.93
CA ASN A 70 3.83 11.41 -0.98
C ASN A 70 3.49 12.86 -0.59
N GLY A 71 4.21 13.48 0.35
CA GLY A 71 4.06 14.90 0.69
C GLY A 71 4.38 15.83 -0.49
N ILE A 72 5.48 15.57 -1.20
CA ILE A 72 5.85 16.32 -2.42
C ILE A 72 4.78 16.13 -3.50
N LEU A 73 4.27 14.91 -3.65
CA LEU A 73 3.22 14.59 -4.61
C LEU A 73 1.90 15.30 -4.28
N LEU A 74 1.54 15.39 -3.00
CA LEU A 74 0.36 16.13 -2.53
C LEU A 74 0.50 17.63 -2.84
N ASP A 75 1.67 18.21 -2.62
CA ASP A 75 1.94 19.62 -2.89
C ASP A 75 1.91 19.94 -4.39
N THR A 76 2.40 19.03 -5.24
CA THR A 76 2.54 19.25 -6.68
C THR A 76 1.30 18.84 -7.50
N LEU A 77 0.67 17.72 -7.18
CA LEU A 77 -0.43 17.11 -7.95
C LEU A 77 -1.75 17.02 -7.18
N GLY A 78 -1.78 17.42 -5.91
CA GLY A 78 -2.98 17.44 -5.07
C GLY A 78 -3.42 16.06 -4.59
N ALA A 79 -4.34 16.04 -3.63
CA ALA A 79 -4.83 14.82 -2.98
C ALA A 79 -5.56 13.84 -3.92
N GLN A 80 -6.18 14.35 -4.99
CA GLN A 80 -6.89 13.50 -5.96
C GLN A 80 -5.94 12.60 -6.76
N SER A 81 -4.64 12.90 -6.81
CA SER A 81 -3.64 12.09 -7.54
C SER A 81 -3.26 10.79 -6.80
N ILE A 82 -3.38 10.77 -5.47
CA ILE A 82 -2.91 9.67 -4.61
C ILE A 82 -3.64 8.35 -4.91
N PRO A 83 -5.00 8.30 -4.99
CA PRO A 83 -5.71 7.05 -5.30
C PRO A 83 -5.33 6.46 -6.66
N TRP A 84 -5.07 7.29 -7.67
CA TRP A 84 -4.63 6.84 -9.00
C TRP A 84 -3.25 6.19 -8.97
N ILE A 85 -2.34 6.78 -8.21
CA ILE A 85 -0.98 6.25 -8.06
C ILE A 85 -1.01 4.92 -7.33
N ILE A 86 -1.83 4.79 -6.30
CA ILE A 86 -2.06 3.52 -5.60
C ILE A 86 -2.56 2.44 -6.57
N ILE A 87 -3.56 2.73 -7.41
CA ILE A 87 -4.05 1.76 -8.43
C ILE A 87 -2.93 1.35 -9.38
N LYS A 88 -2.10 2.28 -9.84
CA LYS A 88 -0.95 1.95 -10.72
C LYS A 88 0.04 1.01 -10.04
N PHE A 89 0.39 1.25 -8.78
CA PHE A 89 1.28 0.37 -8.02
C PHE A 89 0.65 -1.01 -7.78
N LEU A 90 -0.64 -1.09 -7.46
CA LEU A 90 -1.37 -2.36 -7.30
C LEU A 90 -1.38 -3.18 -8.60
N LEU A 91 -1.56 -2.53 -9.75
CA LEU A 91 -1.49 -3.20 -11.05
C LEU A 91 -0.08 -3.71 -11.35
N GLN A 92 0.96 -2.90 -11.09
CA GLN A 92 2.35 -3.30 -11.28
C GLN A 92 2.71 -4.51 -10.43
N THR A 93 2.34 -4.54 -9.14
CA THR A 93 2.61 -5.70 -8.28
C THR A 93 1.82 -6.92 -8.71
N ALA A 94 0.54 -6.77 -9.08
CA ALA A 94 -0.27 -7.91 -9.56
C ALA A 94 0.32 -8.53 -10.82
N VAL A 95 0.82 -7.72 -11.75
CA VAL A 95 1.52 -8.18 -12.95
C VAL A 95 2.84 -8.87 -12.59
N TYR A 96 3.65 -8.27 -11.72
CA TYR A 96 4.91 -8.87 -11.29
C TYR A 96 4.71 -10.24 -10.65
N THR A 97 3.76 -10.37 -9.72
CA THR A 97 3.44 -11.65 -9.08
C THR A 97 2.96 -12.68 -10.09
N ARG A 98 2.13 -12.26 -11.06
CA ARG A 98 1.66 -13.16 -12.11
C ARG A 98 2.81 -13.65 -12.99
N ILE A 99 3.79 -12.80 -13.30
CA ILE A 99 4.96 -13.15 -14.11
C ILE A 99 5.91 -14.06 -13.32
N SER A 100 6.14 -13.79 -12.04
CA SER A 100 7.01 -14.64 -11.20
C SER A 100 6.47 -16.06 -11.09
N ASP A 101 5.15 -16.25 -11.08
CA ASP A 101 4.53 -17.58 -11.09
C ASP A 101 4.87 -18.40 -12.37
N TYR A 102 5.21 -17.73 -13.48
CA TYR A 102 5.57 -18.36 -14.75
C TYR A 102 7.08 -18.48 -14.99
N LEU A 103 7.90 -17.78 -14.20
CA LEU A 103 9.34 -17.74 -14.37
C LEU A 103 9.99 -18.38 -13.12
N PRO A 104 10.31 -19.69 -13.15
CA PRO A 104 11.04 -20.34 -12.06
C PRO A 104 12.50 -19.87 -12.11
N LEU A 105 12.75 -18.63 -11.67
CA LEU A 105 14.11 -18.15 -11.45
C LEU A 105 14.56 -18.63 -10.07
N VAL A 106 15.29 -19.75 -10.08
CA VAL A 106 16.34 -20.18 -9.14
C VAL A 106 16.19 -19.60 -7.72
N GLU A 107 15.57 -20.39 -6.83
CA GLU A 107 15.84 -20.29 -5.39
C GLU A 107 17.29 -20.68 -5.08
#